data_AF-A0AAX1Q6X9-F1
#
_entry.id   AF-A0AAX1Q6X9-F1
#
_cell.length_a   1.000
_cell.length_b   1.000
_cell.length_c   1.000
_cell.angle_alpha   90.00
_cell.angle_beta   90.00
_cell.angle_gamma   90.00
#
_symmetry.space_group_name_H-M   'P 1'
#
loop_
_entity.id
_entity.type
_entity.pdbx_description
1 polymer ?
#
loop_
_entity_poly.entity_id
_entity_poly.type
_entity_poly.pdbx_seq_one_letter_code
_entity_poly.pdbx_strand_id
1 'polypeptide(L)'
;MRTITFKSYTQYEEFMKRKFVYKANRKGIEGKELNKHLKNYEHHIQEVWIENEGDKAIEEQGFVTISFHRKRGKHFLKEEKGNLNHSIHVRLDKNTYESLLNFCSENKMDISQAIRFFIKNNTDKTS
;
A
#
# COMPACT_ATOMS: atom_id res chain seq x y z
N MET A 1 -1.14 8.57 -6.59
CA MET A 1 -1.94 7.47 -6.01
C MET A 1 -3.10 8.09 -5.23
N ARG A 2 -4.30 7.50 -5.21
CA ARG A 2 -5.40 7.99 -4.36
C ARG A 2 -5.90 6.83 -3.51
N THR A 3 -5.71 6.92 -2.20
CA THR A 3 -6.23 5.96 -1.21
C THR A 3 -7.65 6.37 -0.83
N ILE A 4 -8.51 5.38 -0.60
CA ILE A 4 -9.87 5.61 -0.11
C ILE A 4 -10.16 4.55 0.93
N THR A 5 -10.77 4.98 2.03
CA THR A 5 -11.13 4.14 3.16
C THR A 5 -12.61 3.78 3.11
N PHE A 6 -12.92 2.51 3.38
CA PHE A 6 -14.26 1.96 3.39
C PHE A 6 -14.53 1.24 4.70
N LYS A 7 -15.76 1.32 5.20
CA LYS A 7 -16.21 0.66 6.44
C LYS A 7 -16.99 -0.63 6.19
N SER A 8 -17.33 -0.92 4.94
CA SER A 8 -18.05 -2.14 4.55
C SER A 8 -17.81 -2.48 3.09
N TYR A 9 -17.99 -3.76 2.74
CA TYR A 9 -17.96 -4.23 1.35
C TYR A 9 -18.99 -3.49 0.49
N THR A 10 -20.22 -3.31 0.99
CA THR A 10 -21.28 -2.59 0.29
C THR A 10 -20.87 -1.16 -0.09
N GLN A 11 -20.23 -0.43 0.83
CA GLN A 11 -19.77 0.93 0.55
C GLN A 11 -18.71 0.96 -0.56
N TYR A 12 -17.79 0.00 -0.54
CA TYR A 12 -16.77 -0.16 -1.57
C TYR A 12 -17.38 -0.56 -2.93
N GLU A 13 -18.32 -1.50 -2.93
CA GLU A 13 -18.99 -2.01 -4.12
C GLU A 13 -19.75 -0.88 -4.84
N GLU A 14 -20.53 -0.08 -4.10
CA GLU A 14 -21.23 1.08 -4.65
C GLU A 14 -20.27 2.11 -5.25
N PHE A 15 -19.16 2.39 -4.56
CA PHE A 15 -18.13 3.29 -5.06
C PHE A 15 -17.55 2.80 -6.40
N MET A 16 -17.24 1.50 -6.49
CA MET A 16 -16.70 0.91 -7.71
C MET A 16 -17.73 0.91 -8.85
N LYS A 17 -18.98 0.54 -8.59
CA LYS A 17 -20.08 0.60 -9.57
C LYS A 17 -20.23 2.00 -10.15
N ARG A 18 -20.30 3.05 -9.30
CA ARG A 18 -20.37 4.46 -9.74
C ARG A 18 -19.16 4.85 -10.60
N LYS A 19 -17.95 4.44 -10.20
CA LYS A 19 -16.71 4.71 -10.92
C LYS A 19 -16.68 4.04 -12.30
N PHE A 20 -17.21 2.82 -12.44
CA PHE A 20 -17.32 2.14 -13.73
C PHE A 20 -18.36 2.79 -14.65
N VAL A 21 -19.55 3.11 -14.13
CA VAL A 21 -20.57 3.85 -14.87
C VAL A 21 -20.01 5.17 -15.40
N TYR A 22 -19.35 5.95 -14.53
CA TYR A 22 -18.73 7.21 -14.94
C TYR A 22 -17.70 7.02 -16.07
N LYS A 23 -16.88 5.95 -16.00
CA LYS A 23 -15.91 5.65 -17.06
C LYS A 23 -16.57 5.20 -18.37
N ALA A 24 -17.66 4.44 -18.29
CA ALA A 24 -18.40 3.96 -19.45
C ALA A 24 -19.09 5.12 -20.17
N ASN A 25 -19.77 6.00 -19.42
CA ASN A 25 -20.40 7.21 -19.97
C ASN A 25 -19.37 8.11 -20.66
N ARG A 26 -18.17 8.28 -20.08
CA ARG A 26 -17.07 9.03 -20.72
C ARG A 26 -16.58 8.42 -22.05
N LYS A 27 -16.91 7.17 -22.33
CA LYS A 27 -16.59 6.46 -23.57
C LYS A 27 -17.81 6.34 -24.50
N GLY A 28 -18.96 6.92 -24.14
CA GLY A 28 -20.21 6.80 -24.89
C GLY A 28 -20.83 5.39 -24.83
N ILE A 29 -20.47 4.56 -23.85
CA ILE A 29 -21.04 3.23 -23.69
C ILE A 29 -22.33 3.33 -22.87
N GLU A 30 -23.47 2.99 -23.45
CA GLU A 30 -24.80 3.16 -22.85
C GLU A 30 -25.69 1.91 -23.03
N GLY A 31 -26.85 1.90 -22.35
CA GLY A 31 -27.90 0.90 -22.55
C GLY A 31 -27.47 -0.56 -22.29
N LYS A 32 -27.78 -1.47 -23.22
CA LYS A 32 -27.49 -2.90 -23.08
C LYS A 32 -25.98 -3.19 -23.02
N GLU A 33 -25.17 -2.37 -23.67
CA GLU A 33 -23.71 -2.52 -23.68
C GLU A 33 -23.10 -2.13 -22.33
N LEU A 34 -23.64 -1.10 -21.67
CA LEU A 34 -23.28 -0.75 -20.30
C LEU A 34 -23.56 -1.91 -19.34
N ASN A 35 -24.72 -2.55 -19.43
CA ASN A 35 -25.08 -3.68 -18.56
C ASN A 35 -24.14 -4.88 -18.75
N LYS A 36 -23.75 -5.18 -19.99
CA LYS A 36 -22.74 -6.21 -20.29
C LYS A 36 -21.36 -5.80 -19.76
N HIS A 37 -21.01 -4.52 -19.89
CA HIS A 37 -19.77 -3.97 -19.37
C HIS A 37 -19.69 -4.09 -17.84
N LEU A 38 -20.77 -3.82 -17.12
CA LEU A 38 -20.82 -3.86 -15.65
C LEU A 38 -20.71 -5.28 -15.07
N LYS A 39 -21.35 -6.29 -15.70
CA LYS A 39 -21.24 -7.70 -15.25
C LYS A 39 -19.81 -8.20 -15.19
N ASN A 40 -18.96 -7.78 -16.14
CA ASN A 40 -17.56 -8.19 -16.18
C ASN A 40 -16.72 -7.60 -15.02
N TYR A 41 -17.21 -6.59 -14.32
CA TYR A 41 -16.49 -5.97 -13.21
C TYR A 41 -16.88 -6.50 -11.85
N GLU A 42 -17.98 -7.22 -11.68
CA GLU A 42 -18.37 -7.77 -10.38
C GLU A 42 -17.29 -8.70 -9.83
N HIS A 43 -16.78 -9.60 -10.67
CA HIS A 43 -15.63 -10.46 -10.32
C HIS A 43 -14.40 -9.63 -9.94
N HIS A 44 -14.07 -8.61 -10.71
CA HIS A 44 -12.92 -7.76 -10.44
C HIS A 44 -13.06 -6.93 -9.15
N ILE A 45 -14.28 -6.49 -8.81
CA ILE A 45 -14.55 -5.79 -7.56
C ILE A 45 -14.26 -6.72 -6.37
N GLN A 46 -14.74 -7.96 -6.44
CA GLN A 46 -14.52 -8.99 -5.42
C GLN A 46 -13.04 -9.36 -5.30
N GLU A 47 -12.34 -9.59 -6.42
CA GLU A 47 -10.90 -9.89 -6.42
C GLU A 47 -10.10 -8.84 -5.66
N VAL A 48 -10.30 -7.56 -5.99
CA VAL A 48 -9.58 -6.45 -5.34
C VAL A 48 -9.93 -6.38 -3.85
N TRP A 49 -11.16 -6.68 -3.45
CA TRP A 49 -11.53 -6.73 -2.03
C TRP A 49 -10.78 -7.83 -1.28
N ILE A 50 -10.73 -9.03 -1.85
CA ILE A 50 -10.03 -10.19 -1.28
C ILE A 50 -8.52 -9.93 -1.21
N GLU A 51 -7.92 -9.37 -2.28
CA GLU A 51 -6.50 -9.01 -2.32
C GLU A 51 -6.10 -8.03 -1.22
N ASN A 52 -7.01 -7.14 -0.81
CA ASN A 52 -6.77 -6.16 0.25
C ASN A 52 -7.20 -6.67 1.64
N GLU A 53 -7.48 -7.97 1.79
CA GLU A 53 -7.98 -8.60 3.02
C GLU A 53 -9.17 -7.83 3.64
N GLY A 54 -10.09 -7.32 2.80
CA GLY A 54 -11.03 -6.28 3.20
C GLY A 54 -11.93 -6.62 4.38
N ASP A 55 -12.41 -7.87 4.47
CA ASP A 55 -13.24 -8.32 5.60
C ASP A 55 -12.42 -8.38 6.90
N LYS A 56 -11.22 -8.94 6.85
CA LYS A 56 -10.32 -9.04 7.99
C LYS A 56 -9.85 -7.66 8.48
N ALA A 57 -9.53 -6.75 7.56
CA ALA A 57 -9.20 -5.37 7.91
C ALA A 57 -10.37 -4.65 8.62
N ILE A 58 -11.61 -4.91 8.19
CA ILE A 58 -12.77 -4.35 8.89
C ILE A 58 -12.96 -4.97 10.28
N GLU A 59 -12.75 -6.28 10.41
CA GLU A 59 -12.84 -6.97 11.71
C GLU A 59 -11.78 -6.44 12.70
N GLU A 60 -10.54 -6.25 12.25
CA GLU A 60 -9.41 -5.88 13.11
C GLU A 60 -9.39 -4.38 13.50
N GLN A 61 -9.73 -3.49 12.56
CA GLN A 61 -9.56 -2.03 12.75
C GLN A 61 -10.81 -1.21 12.38
N GLY A 62 -11.91 -1.84 11.96
CA GLY A 62 -13.18 -1.18 11.63
C GLY A 62 -13.22 -0.53 10.24
N PHE A 63 -12.17 -0.66 9.43
CA PHE A 63 -12.11 -0.14 8.07
C PHE A 63 -11.03 -0.82 7.21
N VAL A 64 -11.18 -0.72 5.89
CA VAL A 64 -10.15 -1.09 4.90
C VAL A 64 -9.75 0.13 4.08
N THR A 65 -8.46 0.29 3.78
CA THR A 65 -7.95 1.37 2.91
C THR A 65 -7.40 0.77 1.63
N ILE A 66 -8.02 1.10 0.48
CA ILE A 66 -7.66 0.56 -0.83
C ILE A 66 -6.99 1.66 -1.68
N SER A 67 -5.86 1.31 -2.29
CA SER A 67 -5.06 2.21 -3.14
C SER A 67 -5.49 2.15 -4.61
N PHE A 68 -6.03 3.25 -5.13
CA PHE A 68 -6.38 3.37 -6.54
C PHE A 68 -5.32 4.12 -7.35
N HIS A 69 -4.78 3.43 -8.35
CA HIS A 69 -3.89 4.02 -9.34
C HIS A 69 -4.71 4.68 -10.46
N ARG A 70 -4.50 5.99 -10.69
CA ARG A 70 -4.85 6.60 -11.98
C ARG A 70 -3.87 6.03 -12.98
N LYS A 71 -4.30 5.11 -13.85
CA LYS A 71 -3.46 4.60 -14.95
C LYS A 71 -2.95 5.79 -15.78
N ARG A 72 -1.71 6.21 -15.52
CA ARG A 72 -0.81 6.83 -16.48
C ARG A 72 0.32 5.81 -16.62
N GLY A 73 0.30 5.05 -17.71
CA GLY A 73 1.35 4.09 -18.02
C GLY A 73 1.27 2.77 -17.25
N LYS A 74 1.65 1.70 -17.95
CA LYS A 74 1.75 0.32 -17.47
C LYS A 74 2.81 0.21 -16.36
N HIS A 75 2.44 0.28 -15.09
CA HIS A 75 3.18 -0.42 -14.04
C HIS A 75 2.17 -0.88 -12.99
N PHE A 76 1.80 -2.15 -13.06
CA PHE A 76 1.22 -2.85 -11.92
C PHE A 76 2.36 -2.97 -10.92
N LEU A 77 2.40 -2.07 -9.94
CA LEU A 77 3.22 -2.29 -8.75
C LEU A 77 2.49 -3.39 -7.97
N LYS A 78 2.97 -4.62 -8.17
CA LYS A 78 2.85 -5.70 -7.17
C LYS A 78 3.15 -5.08 -5.81
N GLU A 79 2.33 -5.34 -4.81
CA GLU A 79 2.67 -4.98 -3.45
C GLU A 79 4.04 -5.55 -3.10
N GLU A 80 5.04 -4.67 -3.00
CA GLU A 80 6.33 -5.02 -2.45
C GLU A 80 6.17 -5.12 -0.93
N LYS A 81 5.86 -6.33 -0.46
CA LYS A 81 6.19 -6.73 0.91
C LYS A 81 7.67 -6.38 1.13
N GLY A 82 7.94 -5.30 1.88
CA GLY A 82 9.30 -4.95 2.28
C GLY A 82 9.74 -3.50 2.03
N ASN A 83 8.91 -2.63 1.45
CA ASN A 83 9.36 -1.24 1.26
C ASN A 83 9.44 -0.49 2.59
N LEU A 84 10.65 -0.02 2.90
CA LEU A 84 10.94 0.90 4.00
C LEU A 84 10.30 2.26 3.69
N ASN A 85 9.00 2.37 3.95
CA ASN A 85 8.17 3.52 3.59
C ASN A 85 8.37 4.75 4.51
N HIS A 86 9.19 4.62 5.54
CA HIS A 86 9.40 5.65 6.56
C HIS A 86 10.88 6.04 6.58
N SER A 87 11.12 7.35 6.59
CA SER A 87 12.45 7.91 6.77
C SER A 87 12.59 8.41 8.20
N ILE A 88 13.78 8.21 8.79
CA ILE A 88 14.14 8.76 10.09
C ILE A 88 15.37 9.65 9.94
N HIS A 89 15.38 10.76 10.67
CA HIS A 89 16.55 11.63 10.77
C HIS A 89 17.29 11.31 12.06
N VAL A 90 18.53 10.86 11.93
CA VAL A 90 19.41 10.57 13.07
C VAL A 90 20.48 11.65 13.15
N ARG A 91 20.63 12.25 14.34
CA ARG A 91 21.72 13.18 14.64
C ARG A 91 22.75 12.46 15.49
N LEU A 92 23.99 12.44 15.01
CA LEU A 92 25.14 11.83 15.69
C LEU A 92 26.21 12.91 15.85
N ASP A 93 26.95 12.86 16.94
CA ASP A 93 28.20 13.61 17.05
C ASP A 93 29.25 13.02 16.11
N LYS A 94 30.34 13.77 15.90
CA LYS A 94 31.40 13.39 14.97
C LYS A 94 32.02 12.03 15.29
N ASN A 95 32.32 11.76 16.57
CA ASN A 95 33.02 10.55 16.98
C ASN A 95 32.11 9.31 16.82
N THR A 96 30.83 9.46 17.16
CA THR A 96 29.83 8.40 16.97
C THR A 96 29.59 8.11 15.50
N TYR A 97 29.55 9.14 14.64
CA TYR A 97 29.42 8.96 13.20
C TYR A 97 30.62 8.21 12.59
N GLU A 98 31.85 8.54 13.00
CA GLU A 98 33.06 7.84 12.56
C GLU A 98 33.04 6.36 12.99
N SER A 99 32.61 6.08 14.22
CA SER A 99 32.47 4.71 14.73
C SER A 99 31.41 3.92 13.95
N LEU A 100 30.29 4.56 13.57
CA LEU A 100 29.27 3.97 12.70
C LEU A 100 29.82 3.63 11.32
N LEU A 101 30.62 4.51 10.72
CA LEU A 101 31.24 4.26 9.41
C LEU A 101 32.21 3.07 9.46
N ASN A 102 33.03 2.98 10.51
CA ASN A 102 33.92 1.84 10.71
C ASN A 102 33.13 0.53 10.83
N PHE A 103 32.08 0.53 11.67
CA PHE A 103 31.19 -0.63 11.82
C PHE A 103 30.55 -1.04 10.49
N CYS A 104 30.08 -0.07 9.69
CA CYS A 104 29.52 -0.33 8.36
C CYS A 104 30.54 -0.99 7.43
N SER A 105 31.79 -0.51 7.44
CA SER A 105 32.89 -1.05 6.63
C SER A 105 33.23 -2.49 7.02
N GLU A 106 33.39 -2.75 8.33
CA GLU A 106 33.74 -4.07 8.86
C GLU A 106 32.66 -5.12 8.56
N ASN A 107 31.38 -4.73 8.71
CA ASN A 107 30.24 -5.64 8.58
C ASN A 107 29.62 -5.65 7.17
N LYS A 108 30.19 -4.88 6.22
CA LYS A 108 29.67 -4.72 4.85
C LYS A 108 28.18 -4.33 4.82
N MET A 109 27.79 -3.40 5.69
CA MET A 109 26.42 -2.91 5.81
C MET A 109 26.32 -1.45 5.35
N ASP A 110 25.16 -1.07 4.81
CA ASP A 110 24.87 0.36 4.62
C ASP A 110 24.49 1.04 5.94
N ILE A 111 24.65 2.37 6.00
CA ILE A 111 24.36 3.17 7.20
C ILE A 111 22.94 2.93 7.71
N SER A 112 21.96 2.81 6.82
CA SER A 112 20.56 2.60 7.20
C SER A 112 20.33 1.20 7.75
N GLN A 113 21.00 0.17 7.23
CA GLN A 113 21.01 -1.18 7.75
C GLN A 113 21.63 -1.23 9.15
N ALA A 114 22.78 -0.58 9.34
CA ALA A 114 23.44 -0.51 10.64
C ALA A 114 22.56 0.21 11.69
N ILE A 115 21.95 1.35 11.34
CA ILE A 115 21.02 2.05 12.24
C ILE A 115 19.82 1.17 12.61
N ARG A 116 19.20 0.49 11.65
CA ARG A 116 18.08 -0.44 11.94
C ARG A 116 18.51 -1.59 12.84
N PHE A 117 19.71 -2.13 12.62
CA PHE A 117 20.29 -3.19 13.44
C PHE A 117 20.47 -2.72 14.89
N PHE A 118 21.02 -1.53 15.11
CA PHE A 118 21.17 -0.98 16.46
C PHE A 118 19.84 -0.67 17.14
N ILE A 119 18.85 -0.13 16.42
CA ILE A 119 17.53 0.13 17.00
C ILE A 119 16.90 -1.19 17.45
N LYS A 120 16.90 -2.21 16.60
CA LYS A 120 16.29 -3.52 16.88
C LYS A 120 16.98 -4.23 18.06
N ASN A 121 18.30 -4.26 18.08
CA ASN A 121 19.04 -4.97 19.14
C ASN A 121 19.06 -4.24 20.49
N ASN A 122 18.75 -2.94 20.52
CA ASN A 122 18.57 -2.22 21.78
C ASN A 122 17.16 -2.44 22.35
N THR A 123 16.12 -2.58 21.51
CA THR A 123 14.76 -2.89 21.97
C THR A 123 14.64 -4.30 22.56
N ASP A 124 15.41 -5.26 22.05
CA ASP A 124 15.36 -6.66 22.50
C ASP A 124 16.05 -6.88 23.87
N LYS A 125 16.82 -5.90 24.37
CA LYS A 125 17.50 -5.98 25.69
C LYS A 125 16.65 -5.46 26.85
N THR A 126 15.47 -4.93 26.57
CA THR A 126 14.54 -4.35 27.57
C THR A 126 13.26 -5.17 27.76
N SER A 127 13.24 -6.42 27.30
CA SER A 127 12.14 -7.38 27.50
C SER A 127 12.54 -8.52 28.41
#